data_AF-A8GPV3-F1
#
_entry.id   AF-A8GPV3-F1
#
_cell.length_a   1.000
_cell.length_b   1.000
_cell.length_c   1.000
_cell.angle_alpha   90.00
_cell.angle_beta   90.00
_cell.angle_gamma   90.00
#
_symmetry.space_group_name_H-M   'P 1'
#
loop_
_entity.id
_entity.type
_entity.pdbx_description
1 polymer ?
#
loop_
_entity_poly.entity_id
_entity_poly.type
_entity_poly.pdbx_seq_one_letter_code
_entity_poly.pdbx_strand_id
1 'polypeptide(L)' 'MTPVFALSEVSGTQKLWVRGGFPLSYLADDKELSTLWRQHYIKTLLERDIPNLGLTIGLG' A
#
# COMPACT_ATOMS: atom_id res chain seq x y z
N MET A 1 -12.62 2.82 -3.86
CA MET A 1 -11.49 2.16 -3.16
C MET A 1 -11.26 0.84 -3.87
N THR A 2 -10.11 0.65 -4.52
CA THR A 2 -9.76 -0.67 -5.06
C THR A 2 -9.70 -1.66 -3.90
N PRO A 3 -10.31 -2.85 -4.02
CA PRO A 3 -10.23 -3.84 -2.96
C PRO A 3 -8.77 -4.26 -2.76
N VAL A 4 -8.34 -4.27 -1.49
CA VAL A 4 -7.06 -4.84 -1.10
C VAL A 4 -7.23 -6.34 -0.94
N PHE A 5 -6.24 -7.11 -1.37
CA PHE A 5 -6.26 -8.56 -1.17
C PHE A 5 -6.26 -8.91 0.31
N ALA A 6 -7.24 -9.71 0.71
CA ALA A 6 -7.32 -10.35 2.01
C ALA A 6 -6.47 -11.62 2.05
N LEU A 7 -6.15 -12.07 3.27
CA LEU A 7 -5.38 -13.30 3.47
C LEU A 7 -6.07 -14.53 2.86
N SER A 8 -7.40 -14.58 2.87
CA SER A 8 -8.18 -15.67 2.27
C SER A 8 -8.11 -15.72 0.74
N GLU A 9 -7.67 -14.64 0.09
CA GLU A 9 -7.64 -14.52 -1.37
C GLU A 9 -6.27 -14.86 -1.96
N VAL A 10 -5.26 -15.10 -1.11
CA VAL A 10 -3.88 -15.31 -1.54
C VAL A 10 -3.26 -16.52 -0.86
N SER A 11 -2.49 -17.30 -1.63
CA SER A 11 -1.81 -18.50 -1.13
C SER A 11 -0.51 -18.20 -0.37
N GLY A 12 0.02 -16.97 -0.45
CA GLY A 12 1.34 -16.61 0.08
C GLY A 12 1.28 -15.54 1.17
N THR A 13 1.26 -15.97 2.44
CA THR A 13 1.31 -15.08 3.62
C THR A 13 2.53 -14.16 3.61
N GLN A 14 3.70 -14.69 3.23
CA GLN A 14 4.93 -13.91 3.23
C GLN A 14 4.95 -12.84 2.14
N LYS A 15 4.44 -13.15 0.94
CA LYS A 15 4.32 -12.16 -0.15
C LYS A 15 3.35 -11.06 0.23
N LEU A 16 2.20 -11.41 0.82
CA LEU A 16 1.22 -10.45 1.33
C LEU A 16 1.80 -9.59 2.46
N TRP A 17 2.56 -10.18 3.39
CA TRP A 17 3.20 -9.46 4.49
C TRP A 17 4.22 -8.44 3.97
N VAL A 18 5.05 -8.83 3.01
CA VAL A 18 6.09 -7.95 2.47
C VAL A 18 5.49 -6.92 1.52
N ARG A 19 4.60 -7.28 0.59
CA ARG A 19 4.13 -6.40 -0.48
C ARG A 19 2.79 -5.70 -0.18
N GLY A 20 2.11 -6.09 0.89
CA GLY A 20 0.78 -5.61 1.25
C GLY A 20 -0.31 -6.13 0.31
N GLY A 21 -1.56 -5.79 0.62
CA GLY A 21 -2.74 -6.20 -0.16
C GLY A 21 -3.07 -5.31 -1.35
N PHE A 22 -2.36 -4.20 -1.58
CA PHE A 22 -2.65 -3.31 -2.70
C PHE A 22 -2.34 -4.00 -4.04
N PRO A 23 -3.32 -4.19 -4.95
CA PRO A 23 -3.14 -5.08 -6.09
C PRO A 23 -1.93 -4.79 -6.95
N LEU A 24 -1.64 -3.51 -7.24
CA LEU A 24 -0.49 -3.13 -8.07
C LEU A 24 0.85 -3.43 -7.39
N SER A 25 0.94 -3.32 -6.07
CA SER A 25 2.17 -3.70 -5.35
C SER A 25 2.30 -5.21 -5.21
N TYR A 26 1.20 -5.90 -4.92
CA TYR A 26 1.19 -7.35 -4.73
C TYR A 26 1.52 -8.09 -6.04
N LEU A 27 0.94 -7.65 -7.15
CA LEU A 27 1.09 -8.25 -8.48
C LEU A 27 2.31 -7.77 -9.26
N ALA A 28 3.06 -6.79 -8.76
CA ALA A 28 4.27 -6.29 -9.42
C ALA A 28 5.27 -7.41 -9.74
N ASP A 29 5.93 -7.29 -10.90
CA ASP A 29 6.86 -8.31 -11.40
C ASP A 29 8.07 -8.49 -10.48
N ASP A 30 8.58 -7.40 -9.90
CA ASP A 30 9.75 -7.39 -9.04
C ASP A 30 9.54 -6.62 -7.73
N LYS A 31 10.60 -6.56 -6.92
CA LYS A 31 10.59 -5.92 -5.59
C LYS A 31 10.60 -4.40 -5.73
N GLU A 32 11.31 -3.88 -6.70
CA GLU A 32 11.52 -2.46 -6.97
C GLU A 32 10.19 -1.81 -7.35
N LEU A 33 9.47 -2.38 -8.31
CA LEU A 33 8.16 -1.95 -8.76
C LEU A 33 7.11 -2.10 -7.63
N SER A 34 7.15 -3.20 -6.88
CA SER A 34 6.29 -3.37 -5.69
C SER A 34 6.52 -2.26 -4.65
N THR A 35 7.78 -1.86 -4.46
CA THR A 35 8.17 -0.81 -3.52
C THR A 35 7.73 0.56 -4.01
N LEU A 36 7.91 0.85 -5.29
CA LEU A 36 7.45 2.08 -5.93
C LEU A 36 5.94 2.27 -5.71
N TRP A 37 5.12 1.24 -5.99
CA TRP A 37 3.68 1.30 -5.75
C TRP A 37 3.31 1.58 -4.28
N ARG A 38 4.02 0.95 -3.33
CA ARG A 38 3.79 1.23 -1.90
C ARG A 38 4.15 2.65 -1.51
N GLN A 39 5.26 3.18 -2.02
CA GLN A 39 5.68 4.56 -1.76
C GLN A 39 4.66 5.56 -2.30
N HIS A 40 4.17 5.38 -3.54
CA HIS A 40 3.12 6.23 -4.10
C HIS A 40 1.82 6.18 -3.30
N TYR A 41 1.42 4.99 -2.86
CA TYR A 41 0.23 4.82 -2.02
C TYR A 41 0.40 5.54 -0.68
N ILE A 42 1.51 5.30 0.03
CA ILE A 42 1.82 5.95 1.32
C ILE A 42 1.84 7.48 1.13
N LYS A 43 2.49 7.98 0.09
CA LYS A 43 2.54 9.43 -0.20
C LYS A 43 1.14 10.00 -0.39
N THR A 44 0.30 9.37 -1.21
CA THR A 44 -1.08 9.81 -1.44
C THR A 44 -1.89 9.80 -0.14
N LEU A 45 -1.73 8.75 0.66
CA LEU A 45 -2.40 8.64 1.95
C LEU A 45 -2.00 9.77 2.90
N LEU A 46 -0.70 10.03 3.04
CA LEU A 46 -0.14 11.06 3.93
C LEU A 46 -0.48 12.47 3.47
N GLU A 47 -0.41 12.76 2.18
CA GLU A 47 -0.54 14.12 1.63
C GLU A 47 -2.00 14.51 1.33
N ARG A 48 -2.87 13.54 1.05
CA ARG A 48 -4.25 13.80 0.66
C ARG A 48 -5.24 13.25 1.67
N ASP A 49 -5.17 11.96 1.94
CA ASP A 49 -6.27 11.29 2.64
C ASP A 49 -6.26 11.60 4.14
N ILE A 50 -5.10 11.60 4.80
CA ILE A 50 -4.96 11.93 6.24
C ILE A 50 -5.35 13.40 6.55
N PRO A 51 -4.87 14.42 5.81
CA PRO A 51 -5.32 15.80 6.00
C PRO A 51 -6.84 15.97 5.82
N ASN A 52 -7.44 15.27 4.86
CA ASN A 52 -8.89 15.30 4.63
C ASN A 52 -9.69 14.67 5.79
N LEU A 53 -9.04 13.91 6.68
CA LEU A 53 -9.65 13.40 7.92
C LEU A 53 -9.48 14.39 9.10
N GLY A 54 -8.93 15.59 8.86
CA GLY A 54 -8.64 16.58 9.90
C GLY A 54 -7.42 16.24 10.76
N LEU A 55 -6.60 15.28 10.32
CA LEU A 55 -5.38 14.86 11.00
C LEU A 55 -4.18 15.54 10.34
N THR A 56 -3.34 16.21 11.14
CA THR A 56 -2.07 16.78 10.68
C THR A 56 -0.91 15.99 11.25
N ILE A 57 -0.06 15.45 10.37
CA ILE A 57 1.20 14.80 10.75
C ILE A 57 2.28 15.88 10.74
N GLY A 58 2.89 16.15 11.90
CA GLY A 58 4.07 17.00 11.99
C GLY A 58 5.27 16.26 11.39
N LEU A 59 5.70 16.64 10.19
CA LEU A 59 6.99 16.25 9.65
C LEU A 59 8.04 17.20 10.25
N GLY A 60 8.52 16.86 11.45
CA GLY A 60 9.67 17.50 12.10
C GLY A 60 10.99 16.95 11.61
#